data_AF-A0A2W6C859-F1
#
_entry.id   AF-A0A2W6C859-F1
#
_cell.length_a   1.000
_cell.length_b   1.000
_cell.length_c   1.000
_cell.angle_alpha   90.00
_cell.angle_beta   90.00
_cell.angle_gamma   90.00
#
_symmetry.space_group_name_H-M   'P 1'
#
loop_
_entity.id
_entity.type
_entity.pdbx_description
1 polymer ?
#
loop_
_entity_poly.entity_id
_entity_poly.type
_entity_poly.pdbx_seq_one_letter_code
_entity_poly.pdbx_strand_id
1 'polypeptide(L)'
;MLTRRTAAGPGAAVVLPPIHIRWAALLAVGAGVLGVLAFPRFGFWPLAFLSVGAFSLAVHGRRSRTGAWLGLLYGLAFFGPLLHWTGVYVGPVPWLLLALSQAAFLAGLGAALPLVQRLPAAPAWTASLWVLQEAVRDRLPFGGFPWGRLAFSQAQSPLRWFAALGGAPLVTFAVALAGAALFAAVPHAVAARWRPLAPATAVLIAVPVVGAVLAWPLAPAADRDATTSTVALIQGSVPELGLAFEERARQVLDNHIAQTAKLAAEIKAGTVERPSLVVWPEDASDVDPFQDAIAYRAIDAAVKAIDVPVLVGAILQGPGPHRRNAGILWSPTSGPGDTYVKRHPVPFGEYIPLRSLAEFVSSDAKLVSEDMVGGHGSGLVSGGPYPIGDVICFEIGYDGLVRSSVAAGARLVVVQTNNATFGHTAETYQQLAMSQLRAVENGRTVLQVATTGVSAVIGPDGGIRQRSAQLFSPAVIVARVPLRTATTPATRLGVLPEYLLAALALAALAYTIRPERRSARPAAAPDPEEVVRT
;
A
#
# COMPACT_ATOMS: atom_id res chain seq x y z
N MET A 1 35.45 48.26 -26.24
CA MET A 1 35.69 46.80 -26.29
C MET A 1 34.36 46.08 -26.11
N LEU A 2 33.71 45.74 -27.22
CA LEU A 2 32.45 44.99 -27.27
C LEU A 2 32.75 43.51 -27.03
N THR A 3 32.30 42.97 -25.89
CA THR A 3 32.36 41.54 -25.61
C THR A 3 31.32 40.80 -26.45
N ARG A 4 31.81 39.98 -27.38
CA ARG A 4 31.03 39.02 -28.17
C ARG A 4 30.21 38.13 -27.22
N ARG A 5 28.89 38.32 -27.20
CA ARG A 5 27.95 37.26 -26.84
C ARG A 5 27.96 36.25 -27.97
N THR A 6 28.60 35.11 -27.75
CA THR A 6 28.42 33.94 -28.60
C THR A 6 26.96 33.50 -28.50
N ALA A 7 26.25 33.59 -29.63
CA ALA A 7 24.91 33.07 -29.77
C ALA A 7 24.96 31.54 -29.57
N ALA A 8 24.29 31.06 -28.53
CA ALA A 8 24.05 29.63 -28.34
C ALA A 8 23.20 29.12 -29.51
N GLY A 9 23.68 28.11 -30.22
CA GLY A 9 22.95 27.48 -31.32
C GLY A 9 21.61 26.88 -30.86
N PRO A 10 20.64 26.74 -31.77
CA PRO A 10 19.34 26.13 -31.47
C PRO A 10 19.57 24.63 -31.20
N GLY A 11 19.60 24.25 -29.92
CA GLY A 11 19.81 22.85 -29.49
C GLY A 11 20.53 22.67 -28.16
N ALA A 12 21.11 23.72 -27.57
CA ALA A 12 21.70 23.60 -26.23
C ALA A 12 20.61 23.34 -25.18
N ALA A 13 20.59 22.13 -24.61
CA ALA A 13 19.70 21.78 -23.52
C ALA A 13 19.90 22.77 -22.36
N VAL A 14 18.81 23.43 -21.92
CA VAL A 14 18.85 24.34 -20.78
C VAL A 14 19.07 23.51 -19.53
N VAL A 15 20.30 23.52 -19.01
CA VAL A 15 20.64 22.87 -17.75
C VAL A 15 20.30 23.82 -16.62
N LEU A 16 19.35 23.45 -15.75
CA LEU A 16 19.02 24.25 -14.58
C LEU A 16 20.15 24.19 -13.55
N PRO A 17 20.64 25.34 -13.04
CA PRO A 17 21.54 25.33 -11.91
C PRO A 17 20.83 24.78 -10.66
N PRO A 18 21.57 24.12 -9.74
CA PRO A 18 20.95 23.54 -8.56
C PRO A 18 20.46 24.63 -7.61
N ILE A 19 19.19 24.54 -7.19
CA ILE A 19 18.51 25.52 -6.32
C ILE A 19 19.22 25.66 -4.98
N HIS A 20 19.54 26.87 -4.53
CA HIS A 20 20.23 27.12 -3.25
C HIS A 20 19.73 26.23 -2.09
N ILE A 21 20.66 25.68 -1.30
CA ILE A 21 20.38 24.55 -0.40
C ILE A 21 19.24 24.78 0.59
N ARG A 22 19.08 26.01 1.09
CA ARG A 22 17.97 26.37 1.99
C ARG A 22 16.60 26.18 1.32
N TRP A 23 16.47 26.62 0.07
CA TRP A 23 15.25 26.46 -0.72
C TRP A 23 15.04 25.01 -1.16
N ALA A 24 16.10 24.28 -1.46
CA ALA A 24 16.01 22.84 -1.73
C ALA A 24 15.50 22.06 -0.51
N ALA A 25 15.94 22.42 0.70
CA ALA A 25 15.47 21.81 1.94
C ALA A 25 13.98 22.10 2.19
N LEU A 26 13.56 23.36 2.04
CA LEU A 26 12.14 23.75 2.13
C LEU A 26 11.29 23.03 1.08
N LEU A 27 11.81 22.89 -0.15
CA LEU A 27 11.13 22.17 -1.22
C LEU A 27 11.01 20.67 -0.92
N ALA A 28 12.05 20.05 -0.34
CA ALA A 28 12.01 18.64 0.06
C ALA A 28 10.98 18.40 1.19
N VAL A 29 10.94 19.27 2.19
CA VAL A 29 9.92 19.21 3.27
C VAL A 29 8.52 19.42 2.69
N GLY A 30 8.33 20.46 1.87
CA GLY A 30 7.06 20.75 1.20
C GLY A 30 6.60 19.60 0.32
N ALA A 31 7.51 18.95 -0.41
CA ALA A 31 7.23 17.76 -1.19
C ALA A 31 6.75 16.59 -0.31
N GLY A 32 7.35 16.38 0.86
CA GLY A 32 6.88 15.38 1.82
C GLY A 32 5.46 15.66 2.31
N VAL A 33 5.15 16.92 2.63
CA VAL A 33 3.80 17.37 3.04
C VAL A 33 2.76 17.17 1.91
N LEU A 34 3.11 17.51 0.67
CA LEU A 34 2.26 17.23 -0.49
C LEU A 34 2.01 15.72 -0.64
N GLY A 35 3.01 14.90 -0.33
CA GLY A 35 2.88 13.45 -0.26
C GLY A 35 1.82 13.04 0.75
N VAL A 36 1.85 13.56 1.98
CA VAL A 36 0.85 13.25 3.03
C VAL A 36 -0.57 13.57 2.55
N LEU A 37 -0.77 14.74 1.95
CA LEU A 37 -2.08 15.18 1.46
C LEU A 37 -2.61 14.34 0.30
N ALA A 38 -1.74 13.64 -0.44
CA ALA A 38 -2.15 12.72 -1.48
C ALA A 38 -2.75 11.41 -0.93
N PHE A 39 -2.37 11.01 0.29
CA PHE A 39 -2.83 9.77 0.90
C PHE A 39 -4.16 9.97 1.65
N PRO A 40 -4.94 8.89 1.83
CA PRO A 40 -6.02 8.87 2.80
C PRO A 40 -5.47 9.22 4.20
N ARG A 41 -6.13 10.03 5.02
CA ARG A 41 -7.54 10.52 5.02
C ARG A 41 -7.88 11.65 4.03
N PHE A 42 -6.88 12.36 3.49
CA PHE A 42 -7.11 13.57 2.67
C PHE A 42 -7.49 13.23 1.22
N GLY A 43 -6.74 12.33 0.59
CA GLY A 43 -7.08 11.76 -0.71
C GLY A 43 -6.92 12.69 -1.92
N PHE A 44 -6.13 13.76 -1.82
CA PHE A 44 -5.83 14.65 -2.95
C PHE A 44 -4.76 14.05 -3.87
N TRP A 45 -5.10 12.93 -4.52
CA TRP A 45 -4.18 12.11 -5.32
C TRP A 45 -3.31 12.85 -6.35
N PRO A 46 -3.70 13.99 -6.98
CA PRO A 46 -2.81 14.70 -7.89
C PRO A 46 -1.57 15.29 -7.21
N LEU A 47 -1.63 15.54 -5.90
CA LEU A 47 -0.50 16.06 -5.13
C LEU A 47 0.67 15.07 -5.04
N ALA A 48 0.44 13.77 -5.31
CA ALA A 48 1.51 12.78 -5.43
C ALA A 48 2.47 13.12 -6.58
N PHE A 49 1.97 13.60 -7.73
CA PHE A 49 2.83 14.00 -8.85
C PHE A 49 3.67 15.23 -8.48
N LEU A 50 3.07 16.21 -7.80
CA LEU A 50 3.76 17.41 -7.35
C LEU A 50 4.80 17.07 -6.29
N SER A 51 4.50 16.16 -5.37
CA SER A 51 5.42 15.63 -4.37
C SER A 51 6.67 15.04 -5.03
N VAL A 52 6.50 14.11 -5.97
CA VAL A 52 7.62 13.49 -6.69
C VAL A 52 8.42 14.51 -7.52
N GLY A 53 7.73 15.40 -8.24
CA GLY A 53 8.38 16.41 -9.06
C GLY A 53 9.18 17.44 -8.25
N ALA A 54 8.60 17.92 -7.15
CA ALA A 54 9.26 18.85 -6.23
C ALA A 54 10.46 18.21 -5.54
N PHE A 55 10.36 16.96 -5.10
CA PHE A 55 11.49 16.23 -4.53
C PHE A 55 12.60 16.01 -5.57
N SER A 56 12.23 15.62 -6.79
CA SER A 56 13.17 15.47 -7.92
C SER A 56 13.92 16.78 -8.22
N LEU A 57 13.22 17.91 -8.17
CA LEU A 57 13.81 19.24 -8.34
C LEU A 57 14.74 19.61 -7.17
N ALA A 58 14.37 19.29 -5.93
CA ALA A 58 15.17 19.60 -4.74
C ALA A 58 16.56 18.94 -4.78
N VAL A 59 16.62 17.68 -5.24
CA VAL A 59 17.86 16.92 -5.33
C VAL A 59 18.65 17.15 -6.63
N HIS A 60 18.08 17.87 -7.60
CA HIS A 60 18.69 18.05 -8.91
C HIS A 60 20.07 18.70 -8.84
N GLY A 61 21.02 18.13 -9.59
CA GLY A 61 22.40 18.61 -9.66
C GLY A 61 23.21 18.49 -8.35
N ARG A 62 22.68 17.80 -7.34
CA ARG A 62 23.34 17.63 -6.03
C ARG A 62 24.32 16.45 -6.02
N ARG A 63 25.21 16.45 -5.02
CA ARG A 63 26.01 15.27 -4.67
C ARG A 63 25.14 14.28 -3.91
N SER A 64 25.41 12.98 -4.02
CA SER A 64 24.62 11.93 -3.37
C SER A 64 24.48 12.12 -1.86
N ARG A 65 25.51 12.61 -1.16
CA ARG A 65 25.41 12.91 0.29
C ARG A 65 24.38 14.00 0.60
N THR A 66 24.33 15.06 -0.20
CA THR A 66 23.34 16.14 -0.02
C THR A 66 21.95 15.66 -0.44
N GLY A 67 21.87 14.86 -1.51
CA GLY A 67 20.64 14.21 -1.92
C GLY A 67 20.08 13.30 -0.84
N ALA A 68 20.93 12.53 -0.16
CA ALA A 68 20.53 11.68 0.97
C ALA A 68 19.93 12.48 2.12
N TRP A 69 20.56 13.59 2.50
CA TRP A 69 20.04 14.47 3.53
C TRP A 69 18.68 15.09 3.15
N LEU A 70 18.53 15.56 1.90
CA LEU A 70 17.24 16.06 1.40
C LEU A 70 16.18 14.96 1.36
N GLY A 71 16.56 13.72 1.00
CA GLY A 71 15.69 12.55 1.03
C GLY A 71 15.24 12.17 2.43
N LEU A 72 16.11 12.32 3.43
CA LEU A 72 15.75 12.16 4.84
C LEU A 72 14.73 13.22 5.28
N LEU A 73 14.94 14.49 4.91
CA LEU A 73 13.98 15.57 5.21
C LEU A 73 12.61 15.33 4.57
N TYR A 74 12.60 14.96 3.27
CA TYR A 74 11.39 14.55 2.57
C TYR A 74 10.70 13.39 3.29
N GLY A 75 11.46 12.33 3.59
CA GLY A 75 10.97 11.12 4.23
C GLY A 75 10.37 11.38 5.61
N LEU A 76 11.00 12.21 6.44
CA LEU A 76 10.48 12.57 7.76
C LEU A 76 9.20 13.42 7.66
N ALA A 77 9.17 14.39 6.74
CA ALA A 77 7.99 15.21 6.48
C ALA A 77 6.81 14.40 5.92
N PHE A 78 7.10 13.28 5.25
CA PHE A 78 6.10 12.36 4.72
C PHE A 78 5.66 11.31 5.77
N PHE A 79 6.57 10.46 6.24
CA PHE A 79 6.23 9.33 7.11
C PHE A 79 5.88 9.71 8.54
N GLY A 80 6.40 10.83 9.06
CA GLY A 80 6.02 11.30 10.39
C GLY A 80 4.50 11.47 10.48
N PRO A 81 3.90 12.43 9.75
CA PRO A 81 2.45 12.62 9.79
C PRO A 81 1.66 11.40 9.25
N LEU A 82 2.14 10.74 8.20
CA LEU A 82 1.43 9.61 7.57
C LEU A 82 1.23 8.44 8.55
N LEU A 83 2.23 8.18 9.40
CA LEU A 83 2.27 7.04 10.32
C LEU A 83 1.94 7.42 11.76
N HIS A 84 1.50 8.65 12.03
CA HIS A 84 1.17 9.09 13.39
C HIS A 84 0.22 8.14 14.14
N TRP A 85 -0.68 7.47 13.40
CA TRP A 85 -1.60 6.48 13.96
C TRP A 85 -0.90 5.32 14.69
N THR A 86 0.35 4.99 14.36
CA THR A 86 1.09 3.91 15.02
C THR A 86 1.52 4.27 16.44
N GLY A 87 1.52 5.55 16.81
CA GLY A 87 1.98 6.02 18.13
C GLY A 87 0.85 6.35 19.11
N VAL A 88 -0.41 6.21 18.71
CA VAL A 88 -1.57 6.68 19.50
C VAL A 88 -1.69 5.95 20.83
N TYR A 89 -1.47 4.64 20.85
CA TYR A 89 -1.61 3.82 22.05
C TYR A 89 -0.29 3.27 22.61
N VAL A 90 0.81 3.32 21.85
CA VAL A 90 2.15 2.84 22.25
C VAL A 90 3.20 3.97 22.37
N GLY A 91 2.72 5.21 22.35
CA GLY A 91 3.55 6.40 22.52
C GLY A 91 4.35 6.84 21.28
N PRO A 92 5.03 8.01 21.39
CA PRO A 92 5.70 8.63 20.25
C PRO A 92 7.02 7.95 19.85
N VAL A 93 7.67 7.21 20.76
CA VAL A 93 9.00 6.63 20.51
C VAL A 93 8.96 5.57 19.39
N PRO A 94 8.11 4.52 19.45
CA PRO A 94 8.01 3.54 18.36
C PRO A 94 7.59 4.19 17.03
N TRP A 95 6.65 5.14 17.06
CA TRP A 95 6.23 5.88 15.88
C TRP A 95 7.38 6.64 15.21
N LEU A 96 8.15 7.41 15.97
CA LEU A 96 9.27 8.20 15.43
C LEU A 96 10.38 7.29 14.89
N LEU A 97 10.65 6.16 15.55
CA LEU A 97 11.61 5.17 15.06
C LEU A 97 11.15 4.53 13.75
N LEU A 98 9.88 4.17 13.65
CA LEU A 98 9.29 3.67 12.41
C LEU A 98 9.38 4.73 11.32
N ALA A 99 8.92 5.96 11.56
CA ALA A 99 8.98 7.05 10.59
C ALA A 99 10.42 7.35 10.13
N LEU A 100 11.39 7.34 11.04
CA LEU A 100 12.81 7.50 10.72
C LEU A 100 13.35 6.34 9.88
N SER A 101 12.98 5.10 10.21
CA SER A 101 13.37 3.91 9.44
C SER A 101 12.84 3.98 8.00
N GLN A 102 11.58 4.40 7.83
CA GLN A 102 10.97 4.57 6.52
C GLN A 102 11.63 5.74 5.76
N ALA A 103 11.91 6.86 6.45
CA ALA A 103 12.61 8.00 5.87
C ALA A 103 14.05 7.67 5.40
N ALA A 104 14.72 6.69 6.00
CA ALA A 104 16.04 6.24 5.57
C ALA A 104 16.04 5.65 4.15
N PHE A 105 14.97 4.96 3.74
CA PHE A 105 14.83 4.49 2.34
C PHE A 105 14.72 5.68 1.37
N LEU A 106 14.07 6.76 1.80
CA LEU A 106 13.91 7.98 0.99
C LEU A 106 15.21 8.79 0.96
N ALA A 107 16.04 8.70 2.01
CA ALA A 107 17.43 9.15 1.95
C ALA A 107 18.23 8.35 0.90
N GLY A 108 18.07 7.03 0.84
CA GLY A 108 18.67 6.20 -0.21
C GLY A 108 18.24 6.63 -1.62
N LEU A 109 16.94 6.85 -1.83
CA LEU A 109 16.39 7.40 -3.06
C LEU A 109 16.99 8.78 -3.39
N GLY A 110 17.02 9.69 -2.41
CA GLY A 110 17.60 11.02 -2.56
C GLY A 110 19.09 11.00 -2.92
N ALA A 111 19.84 9.99 -2.47
CA ALA A 111 21.24 9.81 -2.83
C ALA A 111 21.43 9.37 -4.30
N ALA A 112 20.48 8.59 -4.81
CA ALA A 112 20.50 7.96 -6.13
C ALA A 112 19.96 8.87 -7.24
N LEU A 113 18.91 9.65 -6.97
CA LEU A 113 18.23 10.51 -7.95
C LEU A 113 19.18 11.47 -8.70
N PRO A 114 20.11 12.20 -8.05
CA PRO A 114 20.99 13.12 -8.77
C PRO A 114 21.90 12.46 -9.81
N LEU A 115 22.14 11.15 -9.68
CA LEU A 115 22.95 10.36 -10.61
C LEU A 115 22.15 10.04 -11.88
N VAL A 116 20.96 9.46 -11.72
CA VAL A 116 20.15 9.01 -12.86
C VAL A 116 19.44 10.16 -13.58
N GLN A 117 19.23 11.30 -12.90
CA GLN A 117 18.65 12.49 -13.53
C GLN A 117 19.54 13.12 -14.62
N ARG A 118 20.80 12.68 -14.71
CA ARG A 118 21.74 13.11 -15.76
C ARG A 118 21.64 12.27 -17.02
N LEU A 119 20.96 11.13 -16.95
CA LEU A 119 20.81 10.20 -18.08
C LEU A 119 19.72 10.69 -19.05
N PRO A 120 19.81 10.31 -20.34
CA PRO A 120 18.69 10.46 -21.25
C PRO A 120 17.47 9.70 -20.70
N ALA A 121 16.27 10.22 -20.93
CA ALA A 121 15.03 9.71 -20.36
C ALA A 121 15.02 9.66 -18.81
N ALA A 122 15.67 10.63 -18.15
CA ALA A 122 15.69 10.82 -16.70
C ALA A 122 14.35 10.57 -15.96
N PRO A 123 13.16 10.93 -16.50
CA PRO A 123 11.90 10.60 -15.86
C PRO A 123 11.65 9.10 -15.66
N ALA A 124 12.02 8.26 -16.63
CA ALA A 124 11.83 6.81 -16.54
C ALA A 124 12.75 6.16 -15.50
N TRP A 125 14.00 6.61 -15.41
CA TRP A 125 14.94 6.14 -14.39
C TRP A 125 14.55 6.59 -12.99
N THR A 126 14.05 7.83 -12.87
CA THR A 126 13.50 8.35 -11.62
C THR A 126 12.33 7.48 -11.16
N ALA A 127 11.38 7.17 -12.05
CA ALA A 127 10.25 6.32 -11.75
C ALA A 127 10.65 4.89 -11.36
N SER A 128 11.65 4.33 -12.05
CA SER A 128 12.18 3.00 -11.73
C SER A 128 12.84 2.97 -10.34
N LEU A 129 13.55 4.02 -9.93
CA LEU A 129 14.13 4.12 -8.59
C LEU A 129 13.07 4.23 -7.49
N TRP A 130 11.94 4.89 -7.75
CA TRP A 130 10.80 4.89 -6.83
C TRP A 130 10.25 3.48 -6.61
N VAL A 131 10.11 2.69 -7.68
CA VAL A 131 9.70 1.28 -7.56
C VAL A 131 10.75 0.47 -6.81
N LEU A 132 12.05 0.65 -7.11
CA LEU A 132 13.12 -0.06 -6.42
C LEU A 132 13.11 0.20 -4.91
N GLN A 133 13.00 1.45 -4.47
CA GLN A 133 13.02 1.75 -3.03
C GLN A 133 11.77 1.20 -2.32
N GLU A 134 10.59 1.24 -2.95
CA GLU A 134 9.39 0.60 -2.40
C GLU A 134 9.59 -0.91 -2.32
N ALA A 135 10.08 -1.56 -3.37
CA ALA A 135 10.31 -3.00 -3.40
C ALA A 135 11.25 -3.48 -2.27
N VAL A 136 12.27 -2.69 -1.92
CA VAL A 136 13.18 -3.00 -0.81
C VAL A 136 12.49 -2.78 0.54
N ARG A 137 11.81 -1.64 0.70
CA ARG A 137 11.13 -1.24 1.94
C ARG A 137 9.94 -2.15 2.30
N ASP A 138 9.27 -2.69 1.29
CA ASP A 138 8.19 -3.66 1.40
C ASP A 138 8.67 -5.04 1.88
N ARG A 139 9.99 -5.26 1.98
CA ARG A 139 10.59 -6.55 2.38
C ARG A 139 11.55 -6.47 3.56
N LEU A 140 12.10 -5.29 3.85
CA LEU A 140 13.15 -5.10 4.86
C LEU A 140 12.86 -3.91 5.77
N PRO A 141 13.23 -4.00 7.06
CA PRO A 141 13.54 -5.22 7.83
C PRO A 141 12.26 -5.98 8.23
N PHE A 142 12.41 -7.19 8.80
CA PHE A 142 11.32 -7.94 9.45
C PHE A 142 10.09 -8.22 8.57
N GLY A 143 10.29 -8.48 7.27
CA GLY A 143 9.19 -8.66 6.33
C GLY A 143 8.70 -7.38 5.68
N GLY A 144 9.23 -6.22 6.08
CA GLY A 144 9.04 -4.91 5.45
C GLY A 144 7.78 -4.16 5.89
N PHE A 145 7.56 -2.98 5.33
CA PHE A 145 6.45 -2.11 5.69
C PHE A 145 5.90 -1.37 4.46
N PRO A 146 4.82 -1.87 3.82
CA PRO A 146 4.36 -1.38 2.52
C PRO A 146 3.57 -0.07 2.55
N TRP A 147 3.37 0.54 3.72
CA TRP A 147 2.64 1.80 3.84
C TRP A 147 3.36 2.95 3.12
N GLY A 148 2.62 3.94 2.63
CA GLY A 148 3.22 5.10 1.95
C GLY A 148 3.75 4.84 0.54
N ARG A 149 3.47 3.67 -0.06
CA ARG A 149 3.71 3.45 -1.50
C ARG A 149 2.86 4.37 -2.34
N LEU A 150 3.44 5.03 -3.35
CA LEU A 150 2.74 6.00 -4.19
C LEU A 150 1.45 5.42 -4.80
N ALA A 151 1.46 4.13 -5.13
CA ALA A 151 0.30 3.40 -5.62
C ALA A 151 -0.97 3.55 -4.75
N PHE A 152 -0.82 3.54 -3.43
CA PHE A 152 -1.98 3.60 -2.52
C PHE A 152 -2.60 4.99 -2.41
N SER A 153 -1.88 6.06 -2.78
CA SER A 153 -2.48 7.39 -2.96
C SER A 153 -3.46 7.45 -4.13
N GLN A 154 -3.40 6.48 -5.05
CA GLN A 154 -4.13 6.49 -6.32
C GLN A 154 -5.40 5.63 -6.30
N ALA A 155 -5.82 5.08 -5.16
CA ALA A 155 -7.00 4.19 -5.08
C ALA A 155 -8.29 4.76 -5.69
N GLN A 156 -8.43 6.08 -5.70
CA GLN A 156 -9.58 6.81 -6.27
C GLN A 156 -9.24 7.53 -7.58
N SER A 157 -7.99 7.46 -8.04
CA SER A 157 -7.57 8.11 -9.28
C SER A 157 -7.74 7.18 -10.48
N PRO A 158 -7.78 7.72 -11.71
CA PRO A 158 -7.75 6.90 -12.91
C PRO A 158 -6.47 6.07 -13.08
N LEU A 159 -5.36 6.39 -12.39
CA LEU A 159 -4.14 5.58 -12.48
C LEU A 159 -4.27 4.24 -11.75
N ARG A 160 -5.28 4.04 -10.90
CA ARG A 160 -5.52 2.75 -10.24
C ARG A 160 -5.65 1.59 -11.23
N TRP A 161 -6.15 1.85 -12.44
CA TRP A 161 -6.36 0.83 -13.46
C TRP A 161 -5.06 0.19 -13.94
N PHE A 162 -3.91 0.86 -13.82
CA PHE A 162 -2.60 0.24 -14.05
C PHE A 162 -2.31 -0.93 -13.08
N ALA A 163 -2.98 -0.99 -11.94
CA ALA A 163 -2.86 -2.11 -11.02
C ALA A 163 -3.29 -3.43 -11.67
N ALA A 164 -4.29 -3.42 -12.56
CA ALA A 164 -4.70 -4.63 -13.30
C ALA A 164 -3.61 -5.11 -14.29
N LEU A 165 -2.68 -4.24 -14.69
CA LEU A 165 -1.62 -4.57 -15.65
C LEU A 165 -0.34 -5.04 -14.98
N GLY A 166 0.11 -4.34 -13.94
CA GLY A 166 1.40 -4.62 -13.30
C GLY A 166 1.41 -4.42 -11.80
N GLY A 167 0.23 -4.48 -11.16
CA GLY A 167 0.05 -4.32 -9.73
C GLY A 167 0.39 -2.91 -9.23
N ALA A 168 0.47 -2.77 -7.91
CA ALA A 168 0.92 -1.55 -7.26
C ALA A 168 2.27 -1.00 -7.81
N PRO A 169 3.29 -1.82 -8.14
CA PRO A 169 4.55 -1.32 -8.69
C PRO A 169 4.39 -0.49 -9.97
N LEU A 170 3.49 -0.90 -10.89
CA LEU A 170 3.25 -0.16 -12.13
C LEU A 170 2.50 1.16 -11.87
N VAL A 171 1.62 1.19 -10.87
CA VAL A 171 0.95 2.44 -10.45
C VAL A 171 1.97 3.41 -9.85
N THR A 172 2.84 2.94 -8.95
CA THR A 172 3.97 3.73 -8.42
C THR A 172 4.83 4.28 -9.56
N PHE A 173 5.20 3.43 -10.52
CA PHE A 173 5.96 3.85 -11.69
C PHE A 173 5.25 4.96 -12.48
N ALA A 174 3.95 4.79 -12.77
CA ALA A 174 3.18 5.77 -13.53
C ALA A 174 3.08 7.13 -12.80
N VAL A 175 2.85 7.12 -11.48
CA VAL A 175 2.83 8.33 -10.65
C VAL A 175 4.20 9.02 -10.65
N ALA A 176 5.26 8.25 -10.42
CA ALA A 176 6.59 8.79 -10.34
C ALA A 176 7.09 9.30 -11.71
N LEU A 177 6.72 8.63 -12.80
CA LEU A 177 7.02 9.06 -14.17
C LEU A 177 6.33 10.38 -14.49
N ALA A 178 5.04 10.50 -14.16
CA ALA A 178 4.30 11.75 -14.32
C ALA A 178 4.96 12.89 -13.53
N GLY A 179 5.24 12.68 -12.24
CA GLY A 179 5.90 13.68 -11.39
C GLY A 179 7.29 14.07 -11.89
N ALA A 180 8.10 13.11 -12.33
CA ALA A 180 9.43 13.38 -12.86
C ALA A 180 9.40 14.09 -14.22
N ALA A 181 8.41 13.78 -15.07
CA ALA A 181 8.21 14.49 -16.33
C ALA A 181 7.80 15.95 -16.11
N LEU A 182 7.04 16.25 -15.05
CA LEU A 182 6.75 17.64 -14.68
C LEU A 182 7.98 18.41 -14.27
N PHE A 183 8.86 17.78 -13.49
CA PHE A 183 10.17 18.33 -13.18
C PHE A 183 10.97 18.60 -14.45
N ALA A 184 11.03 17.64 -15.39
CA ALA A 184 11.77 17.78 -16.65
C ALA A 184 11.24 18.93 -17.53
N ALA A 185 9.98 19.36 -17.36
CA ALA A 185 9.40 20.50 -18.08
C ALA A 185 9.79 21.88 -17.48
N VAL A 186 10.27 21.93 -16.23
CA VAL A 186 10.62 23.19 -15.52
C VAL A 186 11.69 24.01 -16.26
N PRO A 187 12.83 23.45 -16.73
CA PRO A 187 13.84 24.21 -17.47
C PRO A 187 13.28 24.93 -18.70
N HIS A 188 12.40 24.25 -19.44
CA HIS A 188 11.78 24.77 -20.65
C HIS A 188 10.80 25.90 -20.35
N ALA A 189 10.00 25.76 -19.29
CA ALA A 189 9.07 26.80 -18.84
C ALA A 189 9.79 28.08 -18.38
N VAL A 190 10.92 27.93 -17.68
CA VAL A 190 11.74 29.06 -17.20
C VAL A 190 12.44 29.76 -18.38
N ALA A 191 13.00 29.01 -19.33
CA ALA A 191 13.66 29.56 -20.51
C ALA A 191 12.70 30.28 -21.47
N ALA A 192 11.45 29.81 -21.57
CA ALA A 192 10.44 30.36 -22.48
C ALA A 192 9.77 31.67 -21.99
N ARG A 193 10.30 32.34 -20.95
CA ARG A 193 9.76 33.60 -20.40
C ARG A 193 8.23 33.59 -20.17
N TRP A 194 7.71 32.50 -19.60
CA TRP A 194 6.34 32.44 -19.07
C TRP A 194 5.22 32.64 -20.11
N ARG A 195 5.31 32.00 -21.28
CA ARG A 195 4.14 31.76 -22.16
C ARG A 195 3.86 30.27 -22.35
N PRO A 196 2.61 29.86 -22.07
CA PRO A 196 2.13 29.53 -20.75
C PRO A 196 2.53 28.10 -20.36
N LEU A 197 2.12 27.68 -19.17
CA LEU A 197 2.26 26.36 -18.51
C LEU A 197 1.80 25.13 -19.34
N ALA A 198 1.53 25.28 -20.64
CA ALA A 198 0.97 24.30 -21.54
C ALA A 198 1.68 22.93 -21.56
N PRO A 199 3.02 22.80 -21.62
CA PRO A 199 3.64 21.46 -21.67
C PRO A 199 3.61 20.73 -20.32
N ALA A 200 3.83 21.43 -19.20
CA ALA A 200 3.74 20.81 -17.87
C ALA A 200 2.28 20.47 -17.50
N THR A 201 1.34 21.37 -17.78
CA THR A 201 -0.10 21.11 -17.65
C THR A 201 -0.56 20.01 -18.61
N ALA A 202 -0.05 19.96 -19.84
CA ALA A 202 -0.33 18.89 -20.78
C ALA A 202 0.22 17.55 -20.30
N VAL A 203 1.38 17.48 -19.64
CA VAL A 203 1.88 16.22 -19.05
C VAL A 203 1.05 15.82 -17.82
N LEU A 204 0.69 16.78 -16.95
CA LEU A 204 -0.18 16.56 -15.79
C LEU A 204 -1.58 16.06 -16.16
N ILE A 205 -2.08 16.47 -17.33
CA ILE A 205 -3.38 16.05 -17.84
C ILE A 205 -3.24 14.81 -18.70
N ALA A 206 -2.30 14.78 -19.65
CA ALA A 206 -2.15 13.68 -20.60
C ALA A 206 -1.67 12.40 -19.94
N VAL A 207 -0.80 12.39 -18.93
CA VAL A 207 -0.36 11.11 -18.34
C VAL A 207 -1.51 10.42 -17.59
N PRO A 208 -2.29 11.10 -16.71
CA PRO A 208 -3.48 10.51 -16.13
C PRO A 208 -4.58 10.22 -17.14
N VAL A 209 -4.80 11.09 -18.14
CA VAL A 209 -5.87 10.90 -19.14
C VAL A 209 -5.52 9.80 -20.13
N VAL A 210 -4.32 9.74 -20.67
CA VAL A 210 -3.85 8.65 -21.53
C VAL A 210 -3.76 7.37 -20.72
N GLY A 211 -3.27 7.42 -19.49
CA GLY A 211 -3.28 6.27 -18.59
C GLY A 211 -4.69 5.75 -18.32
N ALA A 212 -5.63 6.65 -18.03
CA ALA A 212 -7.04 6.32 -17.88
C ALA A 212 -7.62 5.73 -19.16
N VAL A 213 -7.42 6.37 -20.31
CA VAL A 213 -7.99 5.95 -21.60
C VAL A 213 -7.40 4.62 -22.08
N LEU A 214 -6.10 4.39 -21.88
CA LEU A 214 -5.45 3.14 -22.27
C LEU A 214 -5.75 1.99 -21.31
N ALA A 215 -5.89 2.27 -20.02
CA ALA A 215 -6.16 1.24 -19.02
C ALA A 215 -7.66 1.01 -18.76
N TRP A 216 -8.54 1.94 -19.14
CA TRP A 216 -9.99 1.83 -18.93
C TRP A 216 -10.61 0.62 -19.63
N PRO A 217 -10.27 0.26 -20.89
CA PRO A 217 -10.79 -0.97 -21.50
C PRO A 217 -10.32 -2.25 -20.80
N LEU A 218 -9.23 -2.15 -20.02
CA LEU A 218 -8.60 -3.24 -19.29
C LEU A 218 -9.04 -3.27 -17.82
N ALA A 219 -9.85 -2.29 -17.41
CA ALA A 219 -10.60 -2.31 -16.17
C ALA A 219 -11.30 -3.67 -16.06
N PRO A 220 -11.16 -4.39 -14.94
CA PRO A 220 -12.03 -5.51 -14.66
C PRO A 220 -13.47 -4.98 -14.63
N ALA A 221 -14.20 -5.18 -15.73
CA ALA A 221 -15.57 -4.73 -15.84
C ALA A 221 -16.41 -5.41 -14.75
N ALA A 222 -17.57 -4.84 -14.40
CA ALA A 222 -18.60 -5.70 -13.85
C ALA A 222 -19.00 -6.63 -15.00
N ASP A 223 -18.47 -7.86 -15.04
CA ASP A 223 -18.89 -8.87 -16.03
C ASP A 223 -20.40 -8.93 -15.95
N ARG A 224 -21.10 -8.45 -16.98
CA ARG A 224 -22.58 -8.39 -16.99
C ARG A 224 -23.20 -9.79 -16.88
N ASP A 225 -22.39 -10.82 -17.13
CA ASP A 225 -22.75 -12.24 -17.06
C ASP A 225 -22.09 -12.98 -15.88
N ALA A 226 -21.40 -12.28 -14.96
CA ALA A 226 -20.83 -12.96 -13.80
C ALA A 226 -21.94 -13.45 -12.86
N THR A 227 -21.84 -14.71 -12.43
CA THR A 227 -22.62 -15.24 -11.32
C THR A 227 -22.49 -14.31 -10.11
N THR A 228 -23.61 -13.85 -9.56
CA THR A 228 -23.61 -13.01 -8.37
C THR A 228 -23.88 -13.82 -7.11
N SER A 229 -23.40 -13.34 -5.97
CA SER A 229 -23.77 -13.87 -4.65
C SER A 229 -24.14 -12.76 -3.69
N THR A 230 -25.10 -13.01 -2.82
CA THR A 230 -25.45 -12.09 -1.73
C THR A 230 -24.60 -12.43 -0.51
N VAL A 231 -23.87 -11.45 0.01
CA VAL A 231 -22.97 -11.60 1.16
C VAL A 231 -23.37 -10.64 2.27
N ALA A 232 -23.09 -11.01 3.52
CA ALA A 232 -23.29 -10.16 4.69
C ALA A 232 -21.98 -9.92 5.44
N LEU A 233 -21.71 -8.67 5.80
CA LEU A 233 -20.58 -8.26 6.63
C LEU A 233 -21.15 -7.82 7.98
N ILE A 234 -20.68 -8.45 9.06
CA ILE A 234 -21.10 -8.15 10.43
C ILE A 234 -19.99 -7.36 11.12
N GLN A 235 -20.33 -6.18 11.65
CA GLN A 235 -19.44 -5.34 12.44
C GLN A 235 -20.06 -5.16 13.82
N GLY A 236 -19.48 -5.78 14.84
CA GLY A 236 -19.98 -5.75 16.23
C GLY A 236 -19.57 -4.51 17.02
N SER A 237 -18.47 -3.85 16.65
CA SER A 237 -17.77 -2.85 17.47
C SER A 237 -17.20 -3.42 18.78
N VAL A 238 -16.39 -2.59 19.45
CA VAL A 238 -15.79 -2.87 20.76
C VAL A 238 -16.47 -2.03 21.85
N PRO A 239 -16.45 -2.48 23.11
CA PRO A 239 -16.94 -1.69 24.24
C PRO A 239 -16.11 -0.42 24.50
N GLU A 240 -14.78 -0.49 24.34
CA GLU A 240 -13.82 0.60 24.58
C GLU A 240 -12.65 0.54 23.56
N LEU A 241 -12.00 1.68 23.30
CA LEU A 241 -10.86 1.79 22.37
C LEU A 241 -9.52 1.47 23.05
N GLY A 242 -8.51 1.09 22.26
CA GLY A 242 -7.12 0.96 22.72
C GLY A 242 -6.63 -0.48 22.78
N LEU A 243 -5.58 -0.78 23.54
CA LEU A 243 -5.01 -2.13 23.66
C LEU A 243 -5.70 -2.97 24.76
N ALA A 244 -6.45 -2.33 25.66
CA ALA A 244 -7.06 -2.98 26.82
C ALA A 244 -8.42 -3.64 26.54
N PHE A 245 -8.98 -3.54 25.31
CA PHE A 245 -10.23 -4.26 25.00
C PHE A 245 -10.05 -5.78 25.04
N GLU A 246 -8.82 -6.27 24.85
CA GLU A 246 -8.44 -7.68 24.97
C GLU A 246 -8.69 -8.24 26.39
N GLU A 247 -8.82 -7.38 27.41
CA GLU A 247 -9.05 -7.78 28.80
C GLU A 247 -10.51 -8.13 29.12
N ARG A 248 -11.47 -7.78 28.24
CA ARG A 248 -12.90 -8.11 28.41
C ARG A 248 -13.30 -9.28 27.51
N ALA A 249 -12.68 -10.43 27.80
CA ALA A 249 -12.91 -11.69 27.12
C ALA A 249 -14.41 -11.90 26.82
N ARG A 250 -14.73 -12.15 25.55
CA ARG A 250 -16.07 -12.47 24.99
C ARG A 250 -17.01 -11.30 24.72
N GLN A 251 -16.78 -10.08 25.21
CA GLN A 251 -17.73 -8.99 24.92
C GLN A 251 -17.76 -8.62 23.43
N VAL A 252 -16.59 -8.66 22.77
CA VAL A 252 -16.49 -8.47 21.32
C VAL A 252 -17.23 -9.59 20.59
N LEU A 253 -17.09 -10.84 21.03
CA LEU A 253 -17.82 -11.99 20.49
C LEU A 253 -19.34 -11.81 20.61
N ASP A 254 -19.83 -11.46 21.80
CA ASP A 254 -21.25 -11.26 22.06
C ASP A 254 -21.85 -10.15 21.17
N ASN A 255 -21.09 -9.09 20.90
CA ASN A 255 -21.53 -8.03 19.99
C ASN A 255 -21.74 -8.55 18.55
N HIS A 256 -20.83 -9.38 18.03
CA HIS A 256 -20.97 -9.97 16.69
C HIS A 256 -22.11 -10.98 16.63
N ILE A 257 -22.31 -11.77 17.69
CA ILE A 257 -23.45 -12.67 17.82
C ILE A 257 -24.76 -11.88 17.81
N ALA A 258 -24.86 -10.77 18.56
CA ALA A 258 -26.06 -9.94 18.61
C ALA A 258 -26.41 -9.33 17.24
N GLN A 259 -25.42 -8.82 16.50
CA GLN A 259 -25.64 -8.32 15.13
C GLN A 259 -26.03 -9.43 14.16
N THR A 260 -25.46 -10.63 14.31
CA THR A 260 -25.82 -11.80 13.50
C THR A 260 -27.26 -12.25 13.79
N ALA A 261 -27.68 -12.27 15.05
CA ALA A 261 -29.05 -12.59 15.44
C ALA A 261 -30.07 -11.56 14.91
N LYS A 262 -29.69 -10.26 14.92
CA LYS A 262 -30.50 -9.21 14.29
C LYS A 262 -30.69 -9.45 12.80
N LEU A 263 -29.60 -9.74 12.07
CA LEU A 263 -29.68 -10.07 10.64
C LEU A 263 -30.55 -11.32 10.39
N ALA A 264 -30.42 -12.37 11.21
CA ALA A 264 -31.25 -13.56 11.09
C ALA A 264 -32.76 -13.24 11.24
N ALA A 265 -33.12 -12.35 12.17
CA ALA A 265 -34.49 -11.89 12.35
C ALA A 265 -35.01 -11.08 11.14
N GLU A 266 -34.18 -10.21 10.56
CA GLU A 266 -34.51 -9.44 9.34
C GLU A 266 -34.71 -10.35 8.12
N ILE A 267 -33.87 -11.38 7.96
CA ILE A 267 -34.03 -12.40 6.92
C ILE A 267 -35.35 -13.15 7.11
N LYS A 268 -35.67 -13.58 8.34
CA LYS A 268 -36.93 -14.28 8.65
C LYS A 268 -38.16 -13.41 8.41
N ALA A 269 -38.05 -12.11 8.65
CA ALA A 269 -39.10 -11.13 8.37
C ALA A 269 -39.24 -10.80 6.87
N GLY A 270 -38.31 -11.27 6.02
CA GLY A 270 -38.29 -10.99 4.59
C GLY A 270 -37.90 -9.55 4.24
N THR A 271 -37.35 -8.78 5.19
CA THR A 271 -36.91 -7.40 4.95
C THR A 271 -35.52 -7.32 4.32
N VAL A 272 -34.75 -8.40 4.44
CA VAL A 272 -33.38 -8.53 3.91
C VAL A 272 -33.25 -9.84 3.16
N GLU A 273 -32.60 -9.81 2.00
CA GLU A 273 -32.29 -11.00 1.21
C GLU A 273 -31.33 -11.93 1.98
N ARG A 274 -31.64 -13.23 2.02
CA ARG A 274 -30.79 -14.23 2.66
C ARG A 274 -29.42 -14.29 1.96
N PRO A 275 -28.29 -14.05 2.67
CA PRO A 275 -26.96 -14.17 2.09
C PRO A 275 -26.56 -15.64 1.93
N SER A 276 -25.60 -15.91 1.05
CA SER A 276 -24.92 -17.21 0.92
C SER A 276 -23.74 -17.36 1.87
N LEU A 277 -23.20 -16.23 2.36
CA LEU A 277 -22.02 -16.16 3.22
C LEU A 277 -22.16 -14.96 4.16
N VAL A 278 -21.86 -15.17 5.43
CA VAL A 278 -21.69 -14.12 6.44
C VAL A 278 -20.21 -14.04 6.80
N VAL A 279 -19.69 -12.84 7.02
CA VAL A 279 -18.29 -12.62 7.38
C VAL A 279 -18.20 -11.78 8.64
N TRP A 280 -17.44 -12.27 9.62
CA TRP A 280 -17.06 -11.54 10.82
C TRP A 280 -15.65 -10.97 10.67
N PRO A 281 -15.28 -9.90 11.39
CA PRO A 281 -13.96 -9.28 11.29
C PRO A 281 -12.89 -10.14 11.96
N GLU A 282 -11.64 -9.64 11.91
CA GLU A 282 -10.51 -10.20 12.65
C GLU A 282 -10.80 -10.13 14.13
N ASP A 283 -10.40 -11.17 14.88
CA ASP A 283 -10.52 -11.18 16.34
C ASP A 283 -11.96 -10.93 16.83
N ALA A 284 -12.95 -11.40 16.05
CA ALA A 284 -14.35 -11.39 16.46
C ALA A 284 -14.59 -12.35 17.64
N SER A 285 -13.80 -13.42 17.73
CA SER A 285 -13.60 -14.21 18.94
C SER A 285 -12.18 -13.98 19.47
N ASP A 286 -12.10 -13.29 20.60
CA ASP A 286 -10.87 -12.98 21.34
C ASP A 286 -10.33 -14.17 22.16
N VAL A 287 -11.12 -15.23 22.24
CA VAL A 287 -10.76 -16.52 22.84
C VAL A 287 -10.79 -17.63 21.80
N ASP A 288 -9.96 -18.65 22.00
CA ASP A 288 -9.92 -19.83 21.13
C ASP A 288 -11.20 -20.66 21.29
N PRO A 289 -12.08 -20.71 20.27
CA PRO A 289 -13.33 -21.44 20.38
C PRO A 289 -13.13 -22.96 20.46
N PHE A 290 -11.97 -23.50 20.08
CA PHE A 290 -11.68 -24.93 20.24
C PHE A 290 -11.27 -25.29 21.66
N GLN A 291 -10.87 -24.31 22.48
CA GLN A 291 -10.49 -24.50 23.89
C GLN A 291 -11.56 -23.96 24.85
N ASP A 292 -12.39 -23.01 24.41
CA ASP A 292 -13.50 -22.45 25.18
C ASP A 292 -14.85 -22.98 24.68
N ALA A 293 -15.42 -23.93 25.43
CA ALA A 293 -16.71 -24.55 25.09
C ALA A 293 -17.89 -23.57 25.15
N ILE A 294 -17.79 -22.44 25.87
CA ILE A 294 -18.82 -21.41 25.89
C ILE A 294 -18.77 -20.64 24.57
N ALA A 295 -17.59 -20.18 24.16
CA ALA A 295 -17.39 -19.51 22.87
C ALA A 295 -17.80 -20.40 21.70
N TYR A 296 -17.39 -21.68 21.72
CA TYR A 296 -17.81 -22.66 20.71
C TYR A 296 -19.32 -22.71 20.55
N ARG A 297 -20.05 -22.94 21.66
CA ARG A 297 -21.51 -23.09 21.64
C ARG A 297 -22.20 -21.79 21.21
N ALA A 298 -21.67 -20.64 21.61
CA ALA A 298 -22.22 -19.35 21.26
C ALA A 298 -22.10 -19.08 19.75
N ILE A 299 -20.92 -19.33 19.16
CA ILE A 299 -20.68 -19.23 17.72
C ILE A 299 -21.56 -20.24 16.96
N ASP A 300 -21.55 -21.50 17.38
CA ASP A 300 -22.31 -22.56 16.73
C ASP A 300 -23.83 -22.28 16.74
N ALA A 301 -24.36 -21.77 17.87
CA ALA A 301 -25.75 -21.36 17.96
C ALA A 301 -26.08 -20.17 17.05
N ALA A 302 -25.20 -19.16 16.95
CA ALA A 302 -25.37 -18.02 16.06
C ALA A 302 -25.38 -18.44 14.58
N VAL A 303 -24.44 -19.31 14.19
CA VAL A 303 -24.32 -19.85 12.83
C VAL A 303 -25.56 -20.70 12.46
N LYS A 304 -26.03 -21.55 13.37
CA LYS A 304 -27.27 -22.34 13.19
C LYS A 304 -28.51 -21.46 13.10
N ALA A 305 -28.57 -20.38 13.88
CA ALA A 305 -29.73 -19.48 13.89
C ALA A 305 -29.86 -18.68 12.58
N ILE A 306 -28.74 -18.23 11.99
CA ILE A 306 -28.77 -17.58 10.67
C ILE A 306 -28.87 -18.59 9.52
N ASP A 307 -28.51 -19.85 9.76
CA ASP A 307 -28.56 -20.97 8.80
C ASP A 307 -27.76 -20.68 7.51
N VAL A 308 -26.61 -20.00 7.65
CA VAL A 308 -25.72 -19.63 6.54
C VAL A 308 -24.27 -19.84 7.00
N PRO A 309 -23.35 -20.32 6.13
CA PRO A 309 -21.94 -20.39 6.48
C PRO A 309 -21.37 -19.03 6.90
N VAL A 310 -20.60 -19.02 8.00
CA VAL A 310 -19.99 -17.81 8.56
C VAL A 310 -18.47 -17.95 8.54
N LEU A 311 -17.75 -17.00 7.95
CA LEU A 311 -16.29 -16.89 8.12
C LEU A 311 -16.01 -16.11 9.40
N VAL A 312 -15.57 -16.81 10.44
CA VAL A 312 -15.38 -16.30 11.81
C VAL A 312 -13.90 -15.99 12.04
N GLY A 313 -13.56 -14.74 12.35
CA GLY A 313 -12.21 -14.37 12.79
C GLY A 313 -12.02 -14.70 14.26
N ALA A 314 -10.93 -15.38 14.60
CA ALA A 314 -10.64 -15.84 15.95
C ALA A 314 -9.14 -15.86 16.26
N ILE A 315 -8.80 -15.67 17.53
CA ILE A 315 -7.46 -15.95 18.07
C ILE A 315 -7.42 -17.40 18.56
N LEU A 316 -6.50 -18.18 18.01
CA LEU A 316 -6.31 -19.59 18.33
C LEU A 316 -5.01 -19.81 19.09
N GLN A 317 -5.00 -20.88 19.88
CA GLN A 317 -3.77 -21.42 20.44
C GLN A 317 -2.88 -21.97 19.32
N GLY A 318 -1.61 -21.60 19.38
CA GLY A 318 -0.57 -22.05 18.48
C GLY A 318 0.28 -23.18 19.08
N PRO A 319 1.30 -23.65 18.36
CA PRO A 319 2.25 -24.62 18.89
C PRO A 319 3.11 -23.99 20.01
N GLY A 320 3.17 -24.61 21.18
CA GLY A 320 3.95 -24.08 22.31
C GLY A 320 3.31 -22.81 22.91
N PRO A 321 4.10 -21.86 23.43
CA PRO A 321 3.59 -20.61 24.02
C PRO A 321 3.33 -19.54 22.94
N HIS A 322 2.63 -19.92 21.88
CA HIS A 322 2.35 -19.06 20.73
C HIS A 322 0.87 -18.98 20.44
N ARG A 323 0.45 -17.89 19.82
CA ARG A 323 -0.92 -17.69 19.34
C ARG A 323 -0.98 -17.68 17.82
N ARG A 324 -2.17 -17.80 17.27
CA ARG A 324 -2.46 -17.71 15.83
C ARG A 324 -3.68 -16.84 15.62
N ASN A 325 -3.64 -15.99 14.61
CA ASN A 325 -4.79 -15.21 14.16
C ASN A 325 -5.39 -15.91 12.95
N ALA A 326 -6.68 -16.24 12.98
CA ALA A 326 -7.28 -17.16 12.03
C ALA A 326 -8.69 -16.76 11.57
N GLY A 327 -9.03 -17.15 10.34
CA GLY A 327 -10.38 -17.13 9.79
C GLY A 327 -10.89 -18.57 9.67
N ILE A 328 -11.96 -18.92 10.38
CA ILE A 328 -12.57 -20.26 10.41
C ILE A 328 -13.88 -20.22 9.63
N LEU A 329 -14.01 -21.04 8.59
CA LEU A 329 -15.30 -21.21 7.94
C LEU A 329 -16.19 -22.14 8.77
N TRP A 330 -17.22 -21.58 9.39
CA TRP A 330 -18.18 -22.31 10.21
C TRP A 330 -19.46 -22.61 9.44
N SER A 331 -19.81 -23.90 9.36
CA SER A 331 -21.01 -24.40 8.70
C SER A 331 -22.16 -24.58 9.69
N PRO A 332 -23.42 -24.23 9.33
CA PRO A 332 -24.58 -24.46 10.19
C PRO A 332 -24.87 -25.95 10.43
N THR A 333 -24.41 -26.83 9.54
CA THR A 333 -24.69 -28.27 9.64
C THR A 333 -23.53 -29.06 10.21
N SER A 334 -22.29 -28.76 9.79
CA SER A 334 -21.10 -29.54 10.14
C SER A 334 -20.19 -28.88 11.18
N GLY A 335 -20.49 -27.64 11.60
CA GLY A 335 -19.65 -26.90 12.54
C GLY A 335 -18.41 -26.29 11.87
N PRO A 336 -17.31 -26.04 12.62
CA PRO A 336 -16.11 -25.41 12.10
C PRO A 336 -15.42 -26.30 11.06
N GLY A 337 -15.00 -25.70 9.95
CA GLY A 337 -14.39 -26.36 8.80
C GLY A 337 -13.03 -25.78 8.46
N ASP A 338 -12.83 -25.48 7.16
CA ASP A 338 -11.55 -24.99 6.65
C ASP A 338 -11.12 -23.70 7.35
N THR A 339 -9.82 -23.58 7.63
CA THR A 339 -9.26 -22.53 8.49
C THR A 339 -8.06 -21.88 7.83
N TYR A 340 -8.12 -20.57 7.62
CA TYR A 340 -6.98 -19.75 7.26
C TYR A 340 -6.26 -19.27 8.52
N VAL A 341 -4.94 -19.33 8.54
CA VAL A 341 -4.11 -18.70 9.59
C VAL A 341 -3.30 -17.60 8.93
N LYS A 342 -3.35 -16.39 9.52
CA LYS A 342 -2.59 -15.21 9.10
C LYS A 342 -1.14 -15.58 8.85
N ARG A 343 -0.64 -15.32 7.65
CA ARG A 343 0.69 -15.71 7.17
C ARG A 343 1.75 -14.67 7.49
N HIS A 344 1.36 -13.41 7.61
CA HIS A 344 2.27 -12.31 7.92
C HIS A 344 1.86 -11.56 9.20
N PRO A 345 2.28 -12.06 10.38
CA PRO A 345 2.09 -11.35 11.62
C PRO A 345 2.75 -9.97 11.62
N VAL A 346 2.15 -9.00 12.30
CA VAL A 346 2.62 -7.61 12.37
C VAL A 346 3.83 -7.50 13.31
N PRO A 347 4.99 -7.02 12.83
CA PRO A 347 6.13 -6.75 13.70
C PRO A 347 5.80 -5.70 14.76
N PHE A 348 6.23 -5.96 16.00
CA PHE A 348 5.98 -5.14 17.19
C PHE A 348 4.51 -5.02 17.65
N GLY A 349 3.57 -5.64 16.93
CA GLY A 349 2.15 -5.69 17.30
C GLY A 349 1.66 -7.10 17.62
N GLU A 350 2.03 -8.09 16.81
CA GLU A 350 1.66 -9.50 16.98
C GLU A 350 2.84 -10.37 17.38
N TYR A 351 4.07 -9.92 17.09
CA TYR A 351 5.29 -10.54 17.61
C TYR A 351 6.36 -9.46 17.85
N ILE A 352 7.34 -9.72 18.73
CA ILE A 352 8.39 -8.74 19.05
C ILE A 352 9.76 -9.14 18.47
N PRO A 353 10.18 -8.59 17.31
CA PRO A 353 11.56 -8.72 16.85
C PRO A 353 12.54 -8.12 17.86
N LEU A 354 13.68 -8.79 18.07
CA LEU A 354 14.74 -8.31 18.97
C LEU A 354 14.21 -7.92 20.37
N ARG A 355 13.35 -8.78 20.94
CA ARG A 355 12.57 -8.53 22.17
C ARG A 355 13.30 -7.77 23.27
N SER A 356 14.49 -8.20 23.67
CA SER A 356 15.25 -7.53 24.73
C SER A 356 15.57 -6.06 24.42
N LEU A 357 15.88 -5.74 23.16
CA LEU A 357 16.11 -4.36 22.72
C LEU A 357 14.79 -3.59 22.62
N ALA A 358 13.74 -4.21 22.09
CA ALA A 358 12.43 -3.57 21.96
C ALA A 358 11.86 -3.19 23.34
N GLU A 359 11.93 -4.09 24.32
CA GLU A 359 11.49 -3.86 25.71
C GLU A 359 12.35 -2.83 26.45
N PHE A 360 13.63 -2.70 26.08
CA PHE A 360 14.50 -1.64 26.59
C PHE A 360 14.11 -0.26 26.03
N VAL A 361 13.71 -0.21 24.75
CA VAL A 361 13.31 1.04 24.07
C VAL A 361 11.90 1.48 24.49
N SER A 362 10.96 0.55 24.63
CA SER A 362 9.60 0.81 25.10
C SER A 362 9.08 -0.34 25.94
N SER A 363 8.55 -0.03 27.13
CA SER A 363 7.90 -1.02 27.99
C SER A 363 6.66 -1.65 27.37
N ASP A 364 6.01 -0.95 26.41
CA ASP A 364 4.79 -1.43 25.75
C ASP A 364 5.03 -2.69 24.91
N ALA A 365 6.28 -2.97 24.52
CA ALA A 365 6.63 -4.24 23.88
C ALA A 365 6.30 -5.46 24.76
N LYS A 366 6.19 -5.28 26.09
CA LYS A 366 5.80 -6.33 27.03
C LYS A 366 4.30 -6.66 27.00
N LEU A 367 3.48 -5.81 26.39
CA LEU A 367 2.05 -6.10 26.20
C LEU A 367 1.84 -7.28 25.25
N VAL A 368 2.79 -7.51 24.32
CA VAL A 368 2.84 -8.74 23.53
C VAL A 368 3.59 -9.82 24.32
N SER A 369 2.87 -10.45 25.25
CA SER A 369 3.37 -11.51 26.13
C SER A 369 3.64 -12.82 25.39
N GLU A 370 2.80 -13.15 24.42
CA GLU A 370 2.91 -14.34 23.56
C GLU A 370 2.96 -13.93 22.10
N ASP A 371 4.04 -14.32 21.41
CA ASP A 371 4.22 -14.06 19.98
C ASP A 371 3.23 -14.88 19.15
N MET A 372 2.62 -14.23 18.15
CA MET A 372 1.85 -14.91 17.13
C MET A 372 2.76 -15.52 16.07
N VAL A 373 2.42 -16.73 15.61
CA VAL A 373 3.14 -17.42 14.54
C VAL A 373 2.34 -17.44 13.24
N GLY A 374 3.05 -17.22 12.13
CA GLY A 374 2.44 -17.18 10.81
C GLY A 374 1.98 -18.56 10.31
N GLY A 375 0.86 -18.57 9.59
CA GLY A 375 0.36 -19.71 8.84
C GLY A 375 1.12 -19.99 7.54
N HIS A 376 0.69 -21.02 6.82
CA HIS A 376 1.24 -21.44 5.53
C HIS A 376 0.12 -21.62 4.50
N GLY A 377 0.49 -21.76 3.23
CA GLY A 377 -0.45 -22.00 2.14
C GLY A 377 -0.85 -20.75 1.35
N SER A 378 -1.83 -20.93 0.47
CA SER A 378 -2.25 -19.91 -0.51
C SER A 378 -3.15 -18.83 0.06
N GLY A 379 -3.77 -19.04 1.24
CA GLY A 379 -4.83 -18.17 1.75
C GLY A 379 -6.19 -18.40 1.10
N LEU A 380 -6.38 -19.57 0.49
CA LEU A 380 -7.69 -20.02 -0.01
C LEU A 380 -8.45 -20.74 1.11
N VAL A 381 -9.67 -20.32 1.38
CA VAL A 381 -10.63 -21.00 2.26
C VAL A 381 -11.72 -21.65 1.38
N SER A 382 -11.91 -22.95 1.55
CA SER A 382 -12.81 -23.81 0.77
C SER A 382 -13.90 -24.44 1.64
N GLY A 383 -14.84 -25.16 1.02
CA GLY A 383 -15.95 -25.83 1.73
C GLY A 383 -17.20 -24.96 1.95
N GLY A 384 -17.14 -23.67 1.58
CA GLY A 384 -18.28 -22.76 1.55
C GLY A 384 -19.01 -22.74 0.21
N PRO A 385 -19.88 -21.74 -0.04
CA PRO A 385 -20.61 -21.62 -1.31
C PRO A 385 -19.70 -21.41 -2.53
N TYR A 386 -18.48 -20.94 -2.30
CA TYR A 386 -17.42 -20.77 -3.29
C TYR A 386 -16.07 -20.56 -2.59
N PRO A 387 -14.93 -20.75 -3.28
CA PRO A 387 -13.61 -20.50 -2.71
C PRO A 387 -13.38 -19.01 -2.42
N ILE A 388 -12.92 -18.72 -1.20
CA ILE A 388 -12.68 -17.37 -0.68
C ILE A 388 -11.17 -17.17 -0.53
N GLY A 389 -10.65 -16.02 -0.95
CA GLY A 389 -9.29 -15.63 -0.61
C GLY A 389 -9.31 -14.84 0.68
N ASP A 390 -8.90 -15.45 1.79
CA ASP A 390 -8.87 -14.78 3.08
C ASP A 390 -7.51 -14.13 3.34
N VAL A 391 -7.56 -12.94 3.90
CA VAL A 391 -6.43 -12.05 4.15
C VAL A 391 -6.75 -11.29 5.43
N ILE A 392 -5.84 -11.29 6.40
CA ILE A 392 -6.12 -10.70 7.71
C ILE A 392 -5.35 -9.40 7.87
N CYS A 393 -6.09 -8.29 8.00
CA CYS A 393 -5.62 -6.98 8.41
C CYS A 393 -4.43 -6.47 7.58
N PHE A 394 -3.26 -6.37 8.20
CA PHE A 394 -2.02 -5.85 7.64
C PHE A 394 -1.58 -6.56 6.34
N GLU A 395 -1.99 -7.80 6.14
CA GLU A 395 -1.65 -8.61 4.96
C GLU A 395 -2.13 -8.01 3.63
N ILE A 396 -3.18 -7.17 3.64
CA ILE A 396 -3.70 -6.53 2.43
C ILE A 396 -2.67 -5.60 1.76
N GLY A 397 -1.74 -5.07 2.56
CA GLY A 397 -0.62 -4.25 2.10
C GLY A 397 0.39 -5.01 1.25
N TYR A 398 0.39 -6.34 1.26
CA TYR A 398 1.40 -7.18 0.60
C TYR A 398 0.89 -7.79 -0.71
N ASP A 399 1.58 -7.46 -1.81
CA ASP A 399 1.20 -7.86 -3.17
C ASP A 399 1.06 -9.39 -3.31
N GLY A 400 2.00 -10.15 -2.74
CA GLY A 400 2.08 -11.59 -2.89
C GLY A 400 0.96 -12.39 -2.21
N LEU A 401 0.48 -11.91 -1.05
CA LEU A 401 -0.47 -12.65 -0.21
C LEU A 401 -1.85 -12.73 -0.88
N VAL A 402 -2.39 -11.59 -1.32
CA VAL A 402 -3.67 -11.53 -2.03
C VAL A 402 -3.60 -12.27 -3.36
N ARG A 403 -2.53 -12.06 -4.12
CA ARG A 403 -2.34 -12.72 -5.42
C ARG A 403 -2.35 -14.24 -5.28
N SER A 404 -1.69 -14.79 -4.26
CA SER A 404 -1.61 -16.23 -4.06
C SER A 404 -2.99 -16.88 -3.81
N SER A 405 -3.88 -16.21 -3.07
CA SER A 405 -5.25 -16.70 -2.85
C SER A 405 -6.05 -16.70 -4.15
N VAL A 406 -5.92 -15.65 -4.97
CA VAL A 406 -6.62 -15.54 -6.27
C VAL A 406 -6.07 -16.53 -7.30
N ALA A 407 -4.75 -16.70 -7.35
CA ALA A 407 -4.12 -17.71 -8.19
C ALA A 407 -4.52 -19.15 -7.81
N ALA A 408 -4.83 -19.39 -6.53
CA ALA A 408 -5.36 -20.68 -6.06
C ALA A 408 -6.85 -20.89 -6.34
N GLY A 409 -7.55 -19.90 -6.91
CA GLY A 409 -8.95 -20.05 -7.35
C GLY A 409 -9.98 -19.24 -6.56
N ALA A 410 -9.55 -18.33 -5.68
CA ALA A 410 -10.49 -17.47 -4.95
C ALA A 410 -11.39 -16.68 -5.91
N ARG A 411 -12.70 -16.70 -5.66
CA ARG A 411 -13.72 -15.99 -6.45
C ARG A 411 -14.07 -14.61 -5.89
N LEU A 412 -13.75 -14.37 -4.62
CA LEU A 412 -13.71 -13.08 -3.95
C LEU A 412 -12.57 -13.06 -2.94
N VAL A 413 -12.22 -11.87 -2.43
CA VAL A 413 -11.25 -11.70 -1.35
C VAL A 413 -11.98 -11.15 -0.13
N VAL A 414 -11.72 -11.72 1.04
CA VAL A 414 -12.14 -11.18 2.33
C VAL A 414 -10.92 -10.56 3.01
N VAL A 415 -11.13 -9.39 3.62
CA VAL A 415 -10.17 -8.72 4.48
C VAL A 415 -10.78 -8.60 5.87
N GLN A 416 -10.45 -9.54 6.75
CA GLN A 416 -10.84 -9.49 8.16
C GLN A 416 -9.89 -8.53 8.88
N THR A 417 -10.37 -7.49 9.54
CA THR A 417 -9.51 -6.47 10.17
C THR A 417 -10.06 -5.96 11.49
N ASN A 418 -9.18 -5.67 12.44
CA ASN A 418 -9.52 -5.04 13.71
C ASN A 418 -8.79 -3.69 13.84
N ASN A 419 -9.50 -2.59 13.56
CA ASN A 419 -8.93 -1.24 13.65
C ASN A 419 -9.06 -0.60 15.05
N ALA A 420 -9.50 -1.36 16.08
CA ALA A 420 -9.70 -0.82 17.43
C ALA A 420 -8.41 -0.28 18.06
N THR A 421 -7.27 -0.85 17.66
CA THR A 421 -5.92 -0.48 18.08
C THR A 421 -5.36 0.78 17.40
N PHE A 422 -6.14 1.45 16.54
CA PHE A 422 -5.69 2.66 15.82
C PHE A 422 -6.61 3.87 15.99
N GLY A 423 -7.75 3.72 16.67
CA GLY A 423 -8.65 4.83 17.02
C GLY A 423 -9.20 5.59 15.80
N HIS A 424 -9.69 6.81 16.02
CA HIS A 424 -10.24 7.69 14.96
C HIS A 424 -9.13 8.34 14.11
N THR A 425 -8.28 7.52 13.48
CA THR A 425 -7.11 7.99 12.72
C THR A 425 -7.15 7.60 11.24
N ALA A 426 -6.02 7.84 10.55
CA ALA A 426 -5.91 7.62 9.12
C ALA A 426 -5.77 6.13 8.73
N GLU A 427 -5.40 5.24 9.65
CA GLU A 427 -5.06 3.84 9.37
C GLU A 427 -6.18 3.14 8.58
N THR A 428 -7.43 3.17 9.08
CA THR A 428 -8.56 2.49 8.43
C THR A 428 -8.80 2.96 7.00
N TYR A 429 -8.58 4.25 6.72
CA TYR A 429 -8.73 4.81 5.38
C TYR A 429 -7.54 4.46 4.46
N GLN A 430 -6.34 4.37 5.02
CA GLN A 430 -5.14 3.93 4.29
C GLN A 430 -5.28 2.46 3.91
N GLN A 431 -5.70 1.60 4.85
CA GLN A 431 -5.97 0.17 4.60
C GLN A 431 -7.09 -0.01 3.56
N LEU A 432 -8.17 0.77 3.64
CA LEU A 432 -9.25 0.75 2.65
C LEU A 432 -8.75 1.06 1.23
N ALA A 433 -7.85 2.03 1.08
CA ALA A 433 -7.24 2.34 -0.21
C ALA A 433 -6.36 1.21 -0.75
N MET A 434 -5.69 0.45 0.13
CA MET A 434 -4.97 -0.77 -0.27
C MET A 434 -5.96 -1.82 -0.78
N SER A 435 -7.07 -2.06 -0.06
CA SER A 435 -8.13 -2.98 -0.48
C SER A 435 -8.72 -2.60 -1.85
N GLN A 436 -8.95 -1.31 -2.11
CA GLN A 436 -9.39 -0.80 -3.42
C GLN A 436 -8.39 -1.14 -4.53
N LEU A 437 -7.10 -0.96 -4.28
CA LEU A 437 -6.08 -1.27 -5.28
C LEU A 437 -5.96 -2.78 -5.53
N ARG A 438 -6.07 -3.60 -4.47
CA ARG A 438 -6.05 -5.07 -4.57
C ARG A 438 -7.23 -5.64 -5.34
N ALA A 439 -8.40 -5.01 -5.22
CA ALA A 439 -9.57 -5.34 -5.99
C ALA A 439 -9.31 -5.18 -7.51
N VAL A 440 -8.72 -4.05 -7.90
CA VAL A 440 -8.33 -3.79 -9.30
C VAL A 440 -7.22 -4.72 -9.76
N GLU A 441 -6.17 -4.86 -8.95
CA GLU A 441 -5.01 -5.68 -9.26
C GLU A 441 -5.40 -7.12 -9.55
N ASN A 442 -6.33 -7.68 -8.79
CA ASN A 442 -6.71 -9.09 -8.94
C ASN A 442 -8.03 -9.31 -9.69
N GLY A 443 -8.73 -8.23 -10.06
CA GLY A 443 -10.05 -8.33 -10.70
C GLY A 443 -11.04 -9.11 -9.84
N ARG A 444 -11.08 -8.80 -8.54
CA ARG A 444 -11.92 -9.47 -7.55
C ARG A 444 -12.71 -8.47 -6.73
N THR A 445 -13.91 -8.86 -6.34
CA THR A 445 -14.62 -8.21 -5.24
C THR A 445 -13.79 -8.39 -3.97
N VAL A 446 -13.59 -7.31 -3.23
CA VAL A 446 -12.95 -7.32 -1.90
C VAL A 446 -14.00 -6.94 -0.86
N LEU A 447 -14.16 -7.79 0.15
CA LEU A 447 -15.03 -7.56 1.32
C LEU A 447 -14.14 -7.21 2.50
N GLN A 448 -14.03 -5.93 2.84
CA GLN A 448 -13.32 -5.52 4.04
C GLN A 448 -14.29 -5.49 5.22
N VAL A 449 -14.03 -6.28 6.25
CA VAL A 449 -14.89 -6.40 7.43
C VAL A 449 -14.08 -6.00 8.64
N ALA A 450 -14.44 -4.86 9.21
CA ALA A 450 -13.74 -4.25 10.32
C ALA A 450 -14.53 -4.40 11.62
N THR A 451 -13.86 -4.65 12.75
CA THR A 451 -14.50 -4.64 14.08
C THR A 451 -15.04 -3.25 14.40
N THR A 452 -14.25 -2.21 14.14
CA THR A 452 -14.55 -0.81 14.49
C THR A 452 -14.24 0.20 13.38
N GLY A 453 -13.51 -0.22 12.35
CA GLY A 453 -13.12 0.61 11.23
C GLY A 453 -14.19 0.75 10.15
N VAL A 454 -13.73 1.05 8.93
CA VAL A 454 -14.58 1.02 7.74
C VAL A 454 -14.74 -0.43 7.27
N SER A 455 -15.95 -0.97 7.41
CA SER A 455 -16.38 -2.15 6.65
C SER A 455 -16.87 -1.71 5.28
N ALA A 456 -16.48 -2.40 4.21
CA ALA A 456 -16.81 -2.02 2.84
C ALA A 456 -16.89 -3.19 1.86
N VAL A 457 -17.77 -3.03 0.88
CA VAL A 457 -17.86 -3.88 -0.30
C VAL A 457 -17.22 -3.13 -1.47
N ILE A 458 -16.13 -3.67 -2.00
CA ILE A 458 -15.32 -3.03 -3.04
C ILE A 458 -15.44 -3.87 -4.31
N GLY A 459 -15.86 -3.23 -5.40
CA GLY A 459 -15.98 -3.88 -6.70
C GLY A 459 -14.61 -4.21 -7.33
N PRO A 460 -14.56 -5.10 -8.34
CA PRO A 460 -13.34 -5.42 -9.09
C PRO A 460 -12.66 -4.23 -9.78
N ASP A 461 -13.37 -3.10 -9.89
CA ASP A 461 -12.88 -1.82 -10.41
C ASP A 461 -12.23 -0.92 -9.33
N GLY A 462 -12.15 -1.40 -8.09
CA GLY A 462 -11.70 -0.64 -6.94
C GLY A 462 -12.72 0.40 -6.45
N GLY A 463 -13.95 0.40 -6.97
CA GLY A 463 -15.00 1.31 -6.52
C GLY A 463 -15.71 0.76 -5.28
N ILE A 464 -15.88 1.59 -4.25
CA ILE A 464 -16.68 1.26 -3.07
C ILE A 464 -18.16 1.22 -3.47
N ARG A 465 -18.81 0.07 -3.27
CA ARG A 465 -20.24 -0.14 -3.58
C ARG A 465 -21.12 0.16 -2.38
N GLN A 466 -20.69 -0.30 -1.20
CA GLN A 466 -21.32 -0.03 0.09
C GLN A 466 -20.23 0.08 1.16
N ARG A 467 -20.48 0.83 2.23
CA ARG A 467 -19.59 0.91 3.40
C ARG A 467 -20.36 1.27 4.66
N SER A 468 -19.78 0.96 5.82
CA SER A 468 -20.31 1.41 7.11
C SER A 468 -20.31 2.95 7.17
N ALA A 469 -21.35 3.51 7.80
CA ALA A 469 -21.56 4.95 7.86
C ALA A 469 -20.68 5.64 8.93
N GLN A 470 -20.47 4.96 10.05
CA GLN A 470 -19.77 5.47 11.22
C GLN A 470 -18.68 4.49 11.65
N LEU A 471 -17.55 5.03 12.10
CA LEU A 471 -16.52 4.27 12.81
C LEU A 471 -17.03 3.95 14.23
N PHE A 472 -16.53 2.87 14.82
CA PHE A 472 -16.80 2.46 16.21
C PHE A 472 -18.28 2.26 16.54
N SER A 473 -19.08 1.92 15.53
CA SER A 473 -20.50 1.65 15.67
C SER A 473 -20.84 0.28 15.08
N PRO A 474 -21.79 -0.48 15.66
CA PRO A 474 -22.25 -1.71 15.05
C PRO A 474 -22.85 -1.45 13.66
N ALA A 475 -22.59 -2.35 12.71
CA ALA A 475 -23.14 -2.25 11.36
C ALA A 475 -23.35 -3.64 10.74
N VAL A 476 -24.34 -3.73 9.86
CA VAL A 476 -24.59 -4.90 9.02
C VAL A 476 -24.71 -4.41 7.58
N ILE A 477 -23.89 -4.97 6.68
CA ILE A 477 -23.93 -4.65 5.25
C ILE A 477 -24.32 -5.92 4.51
N VAL A 478 -25.44 -5.88 3.77
CA VAL A 478 -25.86 -6.96 2.88
C VAL A 478 -25.78 -6.48 1.44
N ALA A 479 -25.00 -7.17 0.62
CA ALA A 479 -24.72 -6.74 -0.74
C ALA A 479 -24.66 -7.92 -1.70
N ARG A 480 -25.22 -7.73 -2.90
CA ARG A 480 -25.02 -8.62 -4.03
C ARG A 480 -23.71 -8.28 -4.75
N VAL A 481 -22.83 -9.25 -4.88
CA VAL A 481 -21.48 -9.08 -5.43
C VAL A 481 -21.19 -10.05 -6.58
N PRO A 482 -20.41 -9.65 -7.59
CA PRO A 482 -20.01 -10.55 -8.67
C PRO A 482 -18.93 -11.53 -8.19
N LEU A 483 -19.04 -12.79 -8.60
CA LEU A 483 -18.05 -13.84 -8.39
C LEU A 483 -17.26 -14.08 -9.68
N ARG A 484 -16.02 -13.60 -9.73
CA ARG A 484 -15.16 -13.68 -10.93
C ARG A 484 -14.20 -14.86 -10.86
N THR A 485 -13.89 -15.43 -12.03
CA THR A 485 -12.84 -16.45 -12.19
C THR A 485 -11.69 -15.94 -13.06
N ALA A 486 -11.96 -15.05 -14.03
CA ALA A 486 -10.94 -14.45 -14.88
C ALA A 486 -9.86 -13.72 -14.08
N THR A 487 -8.59 -13.91 -14.45
CA THR A 487 -7.43 -13.27 -13.83
C THR A 487 -6.92 -12.10 -14.66
N THR A 488 -6.44 -11.05 -13.99
CA THR A 488 -5.83 -9.89 -14.64
C THR A 488 -4.41 -10.23 -15.14
N PRO A 489 -3.84 -9.42 -16.06
CA PRO A 489 -2.43 -9.51 -16.39
C PRO A 489 -1.51 -9.40 -15.16
N ALA A 490 -1.81 -8.52 -14.21
CA ALA A 490 -1.03 -8.39 -12.98
C ALA A 490 -1.00 -9.69 -12.16
N THR A 491 -2.15 -10.34 -11.95
CA THR A 491 -2.20 -11.63 -11.26
C THR A 491 -1.37 -12.70 -11.99
N ARG A 492 -1.40 -12.73 -13.33
CA ARG A 492 -0.65 -13.70 -14.15
C ARG A 492 0.85 -13.44 -14.15
N LEU A 493 1.26 -12.18 -14.30
CA LEU A 493 2.66 -11.75 -14.34
C LEU A 493 3.33 -11.80 -12.96
N GLY A 494 2.53 -11.71 -11.89
CA GLY A 494 3.00 -11.77 -10.52
C GLY A 494 4.02 -10.69 -10.21
N VAL A 495 5.20 -11.09 -9.72
CA VAL A 495 6.25 -10.15 -9.28
C VAL A 495 7.06 -9.55 -10.44
N LEU A 496 6.88 -10.06 -11.67
CA LEU A 496 7.71 -9.73 -12.81
C LEU A 496 7.78 -8.21 -13.11
N PRO A 497 6.68 -7.44 -13.12
CA PRO A 497 6.73 -6.01 -13.41
C PRO A 497 7.60 -5.24 -12.40
N GLU A 498 7.50 -5.58 -11.11
CA GLU A 498 8.34 -4.99 -10.06
C GLU A 498 9.81 -5.29 -10.30
N TYR A 499 10.16 -6.56 -10.59
CA TYR A 499 11.53 -7.00 -10.77
C TYR A 499 12.18 -6.38 -12.01
N LEU A 500 11.44 -6.25 -13.11
CA LEU A 500 11.94 -5.57 -14.31
C LEU A 500 12.24 -4.10 -14.04
N LEU A 501 11.32 -3.39 -13.38
CA LEU A 501 11.52 -1.97 -13.04
C LEU A 501 12.66 -1.77 -12.04
N ALA A 502 12.77 -2.64 -11.03
CA ALA A 502 13.89 -2.65 -10.09
C ALA A 502 15.23 -2.92 -10.79
N ALA A 503 15.28 -3.90 -11.71
CA ALA A 503 16.48 -4.21 -12.49
C ALA A 503 16.90 -3.03 -13.40
N LEU A 504 15.93 -2.36 -14.04
CA LEU A 504 16.20 -1.14 -14.82
C LEU A 504 16.78 -0.02 -13.95
N ALA A 505 16.28 0.16 -12.74
CA ALA A 505 16.80 1.14 -11.79
C ALA A 505 18.26 0.83 -11.40
N LEU A 506 18.56 -0.43 -11.09
CA LEU A 506 19.91 -0.88 -10.75
C LEU A 506 20.88 -0.74 -11.94
N ALA A 507 20.43 -1.09 -13.15
CA ALA A 507 21.23 -0.93 -14.37
C ALA A 507 21.58 0.54 -14.63
N ALA A 508 20.63 1.46 -14.44
CA ALA A 508 20.85 2.90 -14.55
C ALA A 508 21.89 3.40 -13.54
N LEU A 509 21.80 2.96 -12.28
CA LEU A 509 22.79 3.29 -11.25
C LEU A 509 24.18 2.75 -11.60
N ALA A 510 24.26 1.47 -11.98
CA ALA A 510 25.51 0.85 -12.38
C ALA A 510 26.17 1.60 -13.55
N TYR A 511 25.39 2.05 -14.53
CA TYR A 511 25.88 2.84 -15.65
C TYR A 511 26.48 4.18 -15.19
N THR A 512 25.86 4.87 -14.24
CA THR A 512 26.35 6.16 -13.73
C THR A 512 27.62 6.09 -12.88
N ILE A 513 27.93 4.91 -12.33
CA ILE A 513 29.08 4.69 -11.44
C ILE A 513 30.29 4.13 -12.21
N ARG A 514 30.11 3.74 -13.49
CA ARG A 514 31.22 3.26 -14.31
C ARG A 514 32.31 4.33 -14.40
N PRO A 515 33.57 4.03 -14.03
CA PRO A 515 34.65 4.96 -14.27
C PRO A 515 34.71 5.20 -15.77
N GLU A 516 34.57 6.47 -16.20
CA GLU A 516 34.88 6.84 -17.57
C GLU A 516 36.28 6.30 -17.85
N ARG A 517 36.38 5.31 -18.76
CA ARG A 517 37.67 4.97 -19.34
C ARG A 517 38.13 6.27 -19.98
N ARG A 518 39.11 6.95 -19.35
CA ARG A 518 39.81 8.09 -19.92
C ARG A 518 40.19 7.66 -21.33
N SER A 519 39.41 8.10 -22.32
CA SER A 519 39.82 8.07 -23.70
C SER A 519 41.11 8.85 -23.72
N ALA A 520 42.22 8.14 -23.95
CA ALA A 520 43.54 8.74 -24.03
C ALA A 520 43.40 9.96 -24.95
N ARG A 521 43.69 11.14 -24.41
CA ARG A 521 43.87 12.35 -25.21
C ARG A 521 44.78 11.94 -26.37
N PRO A 522 44.41 12.15 -27.65
CA PRO A 522 45.37 12.02 -28.73
C PRO A 522 46.58 12.86 -28.33
N ALA A 523 47.76 12.25 -28.28
CA ALA A 523 48.99 12.96 -28.01
C ALA A 523 49.03 14.16 -28.97
N ALA A 524 49.21 15.37 -28.41
CA ALA A 524 49.39 16.55 -29.23
C ALA A 524 50.54 16.28 -30.21
N ALA A 525 50.28 16.46 -31.50
CA ALA A 525 51.34 16.40 -32.51
C ALA A 525 52.42 17.43 -32.13
N PRO A 526 53.72 17.08 -32.21
CA PRO A 526 54.78 18.02 -31.91
C PRO A 526 54.76 19.20 -32.90
N ASP A 527 55.06 20.37 -32.36
CA ASP A 527 55.10 21.66 -33.06
C ASP A 527 56.21 21.66 -34.13
N PRO A 528 55.98 22.10 -35.39
CA PRO A 528 56.99 22.00 -36.45
C PRO A 528 58.15 23.03 -36.39
N GLU A 529 58.24 23.90 -35.38
CA GLU A 529 59.17 25.05 -35.43
C GLU A 529 60.47 24.92 -34.62
N GLU A 530 60.84 23.73 -34.13
CA GLU A 530 62.08 23.53 -33.37
C GLU A 530 63.13 22.67 -34.11
N VAL A 531 63.31 22.88 -35.42
CA VAL A 531 64.44 22.29 -36.19
C VAL A 531 65.03 23.30 -37.18
N VAL A 532 65.43 24.49 -36.72
CA VAL A 532 66.54 25.26 -37.36
C VAL A 532 67.21 26.12 -36.29
N ARG A 533 68.18 25.56 -35.55
CA ARG A 533 69.32 26.26 -34.92
C ARG A 533 70.24 25.24 -34.26
N THR A 534 71.04 24.57 -35.09
CA THR A 534 72.39 24.09 -34.75
C THR A 534 73.24 24.19 -35.99
#